data_AF-A0A0R2MFL9-F1
#
_entry.id   AF-A0A0R2MFL9-F1
#
_cell.length_a   1.000
_cell.length_b   1.000
_cell.length_c   1.000
_cell.angle_alpha   90.00
_cell.angle_beta   90.00
_cell.angle_gamma   90.00
#
_symmetry.space_group_name_H-M   'P 1'
#
loop_
_entity.id
_entity.type
_entity.pdbx_description
1 polymer ?
#
loop_
_entity_poly.entity_id
_entity_poly.type
_entity_poly.pdbx_seq_one_letter_code
_entity_poly.pdbx_strand_id
1 'polypeptide(L)'
;MLLHNISAQEFYRLRARWKLLLIIGIFTLLCGLSDLSGIISDSSDLNFLYQNTANSYLVYERYLPLSIIATSIVTEYHLNDSFFSQHRSTLYWQTVVQNLMIIIGIWLIWVLTTGCILFGKAQLIATKPTILIDLGLAAIFILFVQVTFSAGTLLFYFLIHRKLIAVLIALFSNVLLFEQAVRTKNVLLYAFAQPTDVTTRLLQLINLIGLILLIRLVTYHLVQWREF
;
A
#
# COMPACT_ATOMS: atom_id res chain seq x y z
N MET A 1 -5.26 23.21 11.91
CA MET A 1 -4.36 23.11 13.08
C MET A 1 -4.30 21.70 13.68
N LEU A 2 -5.42 21.04 14.00
CA LEU A 2 -5.45 19.68 14.59
C LEU A 2 -4.70 18.61 13.78
N LEU A 3 -4.94 18.52 12.47
CA LEU A 3 -4.26 17.54 11.59
C LEU A 3 -2.74 17.72 11.54
N HIS A 4 -2.25 18.97 11.54
CA HIS A 4 -0.81 19.25 11.52
C HIS A 4 -0.14 18.78 12.82
N ASN A 5 -0.80 19.01 13.96
CA ASN A 5 -0.31 18.57 15.27
C ASN A 5 -0.29 17.04 15.38
N ILE A 6 -1.34 16.36 14.88
CA ILE A 6 -1.42 14.90 14.80
C ILE A 6 -0.29 14.32 13.94
N SER A 7 -0.08 14.86 12.74
CA SER A 7 0.95 14.38 11.83
C SER A 7 2.36 14.51 12.41
N ALA A 8 2.66 15.63 13.07
CA ALA A 8 3.96 15.84 13.71
C ALA A 8 4.17 14.87 14.88
N GLN A 9 3.14 14.66 15.71
CA GLN A 9 3.20 13.73 16.85
C GLN A 9 3.42 12.28 16.39
N GLU A 10 2.69 11.82 15.38
CA GLU A 10 2.86 10.47 14.84
C GLU A 10 4.22 10.29 14.17
N PHE A 11 4.76 11.33 13.52
CA PHE A 11 6.11 11.30 12.98
C PHE A 11 7.17 11.09 14.07
N TYR A 12 7.06 11.78 15.22
CA TYR A 12 7.97 11.57 16.36
C TYR A 12 7.85 10.16 16.95
N ARG A 13 6.63 9.61 17.05
CA ARG A 13 6.38 8.23 17.50
C ARG A 13 6.98 7.19 16.54
N LEU A 14 6.78 7.38 15.24
CA LEU A 14 7.40 6.56 14.19
C LEU A 14 8.93 6.62 14.27
N ARG A 15 9.50 7.81 14.45
CA ARG A 15 10.94 8.00 14.65
C ARG A 15 11.45 7.27 15.89
N ALA A 16 10.70 7.21 16.98
CA ALA A 16 11.08 6.42 18.15
C ALA A 16 11.20 4.91 17.82
N ARG A 17 10.46 4.43 16.82
CA ARG A 17 10.54 3.05 16.28
C ARG A 17 11.47 2.91 15.07
N TRP A 18 12.46 3.80 14.92
CA TRP A 18 13.35 3.83 13.76
C TRP A 18 14.01 2.48 13.44
N LYS A 19 14.35 1.66 14.45
CA LYS A 19 14.96 0.33 14.22
C LYS A 19 14.02 -0.61 13.44
N LEU A 20 12.74 -0.60 13.79
CA LEU A 20 11.73 -1.40 13.11
C LEU A 20 11.50 -0.87 11.68
N LEU A 21 11.42 0.45 11.52
CA LEU A 21 11.31 1.08 10.19
C LEU A 21 12.53 0.78 9.32
N LEU A 22 13.73 0.71 9.90
CA LEU A 22 14.95 0.34 9.21
C LEU A 22 14.92 -1.12 8.75
N ILE A 23 14.46 -2.05 9.60
CA ILE A 23 14.27 -3.46 9.21
C ILE A 23 13.28 -3.56 8.04
N ILE A 24 12.11 -2.92 8.16
CA ILE A 24 11.10 -2.88 7.09
C ILE A 24 11.72 -2.30 5.81
N GLY A 25 12.50 -1.23 5.93
CA GLY A 25 13.19 -0.60 4.80
C GLY A 25 14.19 -1.53 4.12
N ILE A 26 15.00 -2.26 4.90
CA ILE A 26 15.93 -3.27 4.37
C ILE A 26 15.18 -4.37 3.63
N PHE A 27 14.10 -4.92 4.22
CA PHE A 27 13.30 -5.96 3.55
C PHE A 27 12.68 -5.43 2.24
N THR A 28 12.16 -4.21 2.25
CA THR A 28 11.59 -3.55 1.06
C THR A 28 12.66 -3.37 -0.03
N LEU A 29 13.87 -2.98 0.36
CA LEU A 29 15.00 -2.80 -0.54
C LEU A 29 15.52 -4.14 -1.08
N LEU A 30 15.62 -5.18 -0.26
CA LEU A 30 15.98 -6.54 -0.72
C LEU A 30 14.97 -7.09 -1.73
N CYS A 31 13.67 -6.83 -1.51
CA CYS A 31 12.64 -7.15 -2.50
C CYS A 31 12.94 -6.41 -3.82
N GLY A 32 13.19 -5.09 -3.77
CA GLY A 32 13.42 -4.31 -4.98
C GLY A 32 14.73 -4.66 -5.69
N LEU A 33 15.76 -5.07 -4.96
CA LEU A 33 17.02 -5.56 -5.54
C LEU A 33 16.84 -6.89 -6.26
N SER A 34 15.95 -7.77 -5.79
CA SER A 34 15.70 -9.02 -6.51
C SER A 34 14.99 -8.78 -7.86
N ASP A 35 14.25 -7.68 -8.00
CA ASP A 35 13.60 -7.26 -9.24
C ASP A 35 14.65 -6.87 -10.30
N LEU A 36 15.81 -6.35 -9.88
CA LEU A 36 16.93 -6.02 -10.76
C LEU A 36 17.44 -7.24 -11.52
N SER A 37 17.46 -8.42 -10.89
CA SER A 37 18.00 -9.63 -11.53
C SER A 37 17.21 -10.06 -12.77
N GLY A 38 15.88 -9.81 -12.79
CA GLY A 38 15.02 -10.09 -13.94
C GLY A 38 15.15 -9.05 -15.07
N ILE A 39 15.40 -7.77 -14.74
CA ILE A 39 15.42 -6.66 -15.71
C ILE A 39 16.79 -6.46 -16.36
N ILE A 40 17.87 -6.95 -15.73
CA ILE A 40 19.20 -7.03 -16.36
C ILE A 40 19.20 -8.01 -17.55
N SER A 41 18.23 -8.93 -17.64
CA SER A 41 18.06 -9.76 -18.83
C SER A 41 17.67 -8.90 -20.05
N ASP A 42 18.39 -9.11 -21.16
CA ASP A 42 18.47 -8.23 -22.31
C ASP A 42 17.17 -8.22 -23.14
N SER A 43 16.19 -7.45 -22.68
CA SER A 43 14.94 -7.22 -23.40
C SER A 43 14.92 -5.79 -23.92
N SER A 44 14.85 -5.66 -25.24
CA SER A 44 14.59 -4.41 -25.97
C SER A 44 13.09 -4.10 -26.05
N ASP A 45 12.23 -4.90 -25.40
CA ASP A 45 10.78 -4.72 -25.41
C ASP A 45 10.30 -3.90 -24.21
N LEU A 46 9.69 -2.76 -24.54
CA LEU A 46 9.06 -1.85 -23.61
C LEU A 46 7.87 -2.46 -22.85
N ASN A 47 7.12 -3.37 -23.47
CA ASN A 47 6.02 -4.08 -22.80
C ASN A 47 6.55 -5.06 -21.74
N PHE A 48 7.68 -5.71 -22.03
CA PHE A 48 8.35 -6.58 -21.07
C PHE A 48 8.91 -5.78 -19.89
N LEU A 49 9.50 -4.61 -20.14
CA LEU A 49 9.91 -3.69 -19.08
C LEU A 49 8.74 -3.30 -18.18
N TYR A 50 7.58 -2.96 -18.78
CA TYR A 50 6.36 -2.64 -18.04
C TYR A 50 5.88 -3.81 -17.18
N GLN A 51 5.75 -5.01 -17.76
CA GLN A 51 5.24 -6.19 -17.06
C GLN A 51 6.13 -6.63 -15.90
N ASN A 52 7.45 -6.50 -16.02
CA ASN A 52 8.37 -6.78 -14.92
C ASN A 52 8.35 -5.71 -13.84
N THR A 53 8.10 -4.46 -14.20
CA THR A 53 8.04 -3.35 -13.25
C THR A 53 6.73 -3.32 -12.47
N ALA A 54 5.60 -3.45 -13.17
CA ALA A 54 4.25 -3.49 -12.60
C ALA A 54 3.77 -4.94 -12.36
N ASN A 55 4.67 -5.82 -11.91
CA ASN A 55 4.38 -7.25 -11.79
C ASN A 55 3.42 -7.54 -10.62
N SER A 56 2.23 -8.06 -10.94
CA SER A 56 1.24 -8.47 -9.96
C SER A 56 1.76 -9.49 -8.94
N TYR A 57 2.56 -10.47 -9.35
CA TYR A 57 3.12 -11.51 -8.46
C TYR A 57 4.02 -10.89 -7.40
N LEU A 58 4.83 -9.92 -7.80
CA LEU A 58 5.82 -9.32 -6.92
C LEU A 58 5.17 -8.44 -5.85
N VAL A 59 4.17 -7.66 -6.27
CA VAL A 59 3.35 -6.87 -5.36
C VAL A 59 2.56 -7.77 -4.43
N TYR A 60 1.96 -8.85 -4.96
CA TYR A 60 1.17 -9.83 -4.22
C TYR A 60 1.96 -10.61 -3.16
N GLU A 61 3.13 -11.16 -3.52
CA GLU A 61 3.88 -12.07 -2.66
C GLU A 61 4.74 -11.33 -1.64
N ARG A 62 5.19 -10.11 -1.95
CA ARG A 62 6.23 -9.42 -1.17
C ARG A 62 5.74 -8.10 -0.59
N TYR A 63 5.46 -7.12 -1.44
CA TYR A 63 5.21 -5.75 -0.98
C TYR A 63 3.91 -5.60 -0.19
N LEU A 64 2.84 -6.24 -0.65
CA LEU A 64 1.53 -6.12 -0.03
C LEU A 64 1.49 -6.85 1.33
N PRO A 65 1.96 -8.10 1.47
CA PRO A 65 2.13 -8.75 2.77
C PRO A 65 3.03 -7.97 3.72
N LEU A 66 4.16 -7.45 3.24
CA LEU A 66 5.06 -6.62 4.04
C LEU A 66 4.33 -5.36 4.56
N SER A 67 3.54 -4.70 3.71
CA SER A 67 2.76 -3.51 4.12
C SER A 67 1.70 -3.83 5.17
N ILE A 68 0.98 -4.96 5.05
CA ILE A 68 -0.01 -5.41 6.05
C ILE A 68 0.67 -5.70 7.39
N ILE A 69 1.77 -6.46 7.36
CA ILE A 69 2.49 -6.84 8.57
C ILE A 69 3.10 -5.59 9.23
N ALA A 70 3.83 -4.77 8.47
CA ALA A 70 4.47 -3.55 8.95
C ALA A 70 3.47 -2.57 9.56
N THR A 71 2.35 -2.31 8.87
CA THR A 71 1.30 -1.46 9.43
C THR A 71 0.78 -2.07 10.72
N SER A 72 0.34 -3.33 10.73
CA SER A 72 -0.23 -3.97 11.93
C SER A 72 0.67 -3.99 13.19
N ILE A 73 1.99 -4.13 13.02
CA ILE A 73 2.96 -4.11 14.12
C ILE A 73 3.10 -2.70 14.68
N VAL A 74 3.11 -1.71 13.80
CA VAL A 74 3.32 -0.31 14.20
C VAL A 74 2.03 0.31 14.76
N THR A 75 0.89 -0.06 14.19
CA THR A 75 -0.43 0.43 14.61
C THR A 75 -0.65 0.12 16.09
N GLU A 76 -0.61 1.14 16.94
CA GLU A 76 -0.94 1.02 18.37
C GLU A 76 -2.22 1.81 18.65
N TYR A 77 -3.35 1.10 18.56
CA TYR A 77 -4.61 1.65 19.04
C TYR A 77 -4.79 1.27 20.51
N HIS A 78 -4.44 2.17 21.42
CA HIS A 78 -4.70 2.01 22.84
C HIS A 78 -6.19 2.28 23.12
N LEU A 79 -7.00 1.21 23.13
CA LEU A 79 -8.41 1.28 23.55
C LEU A 79 -8.55 1.94 24.93
N ASN A 80 -7.59 1.72 25.84
CA ASN A 80 -7.59 2.27 27.19
C ASN A 80 -7.17 3.75 27.26
N ASP A 81 -6.41 4.28 26.30
CA ASP A 81 -6.07 5.71 26.25
C ASP A 81 -7.29 6.56 25.88
N SER A 82 -8.29 5.95 25.23
CA SER A 82 -9.56 6.63 24.94
C SER A 82 -10.41 6.97 26.17
N PHE A 83 -10.11 6.37 27.33
CA PHE A 83 -10.72 6.75 28.60
C PHE A 83 -10.13 8.04 29.17
N PHE A 84 -8.86 8.33 28.88
CA PHE A 84 -8.15 9.52 29.38
C PHE A 84 -8.09 10.67 28.35
N SER A 85 -8.14 10.35 27.06
CA SER A 85 -8.19 11.27 25.93
C SER A 85 -9.62 11.32 25.39
N GLN A 86 -10.34 12.42 25.65
CA GLN A 86 -11.80 12.52 25.51
C GLN A 86 -12.38 12.30 24.10
N HIS A 87 -11.58 12.12 23.02
CA HIS A 87 -12.12 11.94 21.66
C HIS A 87 -11.49 10.76 20.90
N ARG A 88 -12.18 9.60 20.89
CA ARG A 88 -11.85 8.38 20.12
C ARG A 88 -11.68 8.63 18.62
N SER A 89 -12.41 9.61 18.07
CA SER A 89 -12.26 10.06 16.68
C SER A 89 -10.84 10.55 16.38
N THR A 90 -10.19 11.25 17.32
CA THR A 90 -8.80 11.70 17.19
C THR A 90 -7.82 10.53 17.19
N LEU A 91 -8.03 9.53 18.05
CA LEU A 91 -7.21 8.31 18.09
C LEU A 91 -7.35 7.50 16.78
N TYR A 92 -8.56 7.42 16.21
CA TYR A 92 -8.77 6.81 14.90
C TYR A 92 -7.97 7.53 13.81
N TRP A 93 -8.06 8.86 13.74
CA TRP A 93 -7.32 9.63 12.74
C TRP A 93 -5.80 9.56 12.93
N GLN A 94 -5.29 9.55 14.17
CA GLN A 94 -3.88 9.27 14.46
C GLN A 94 -3.44 7.92 13.88
N THR A 95 -4.25 6.88 14.09
CA THR A 95 -3.99 5.52 13.61
C THR A 95 -3.99 5.45 12.08
N VAL A 96 -4.95 6.11 11.43
CA VAL A 96 -5.03 6.21 9.97
C VAL A 96 -3.80 6.93 9.40
N VAL A 97 -3.39 8.05 10.02
CA VAL A 97 -2.21 8.82 9.60
C VAL A 97 -0.93 8.00 9.78
N GLN A 98 -0.78 7.31 10.91
CA GLN A 98 0.36 6.44 11.19
C GLN A 98 0.50 5.33 10.12
N ASN A 99 -0.61 4.66 9.78
CA ASN A 99 -0.62 3.63 8.73
C ASN A 99 -0.27 4.21 7.36
N LEU A 100 -0.79 5.38 7.00
CA LEU A 100 -0.44 6.07 5.76
C LEU A 100 1.05 6.39 5.69
N MET A 101 1.66 6.89 6.76
CA MET A 101 3.10 7.20 6.79
C MET A 101 3.96 5.97 6.52
N ILE A 102 3.61 4.82 7.09
CA ILE A 102 4.34 3.55 6.88
C ILE A 102 4.20 3.09 5.42
N ILE A 103 2.98 3.10 4.89
CA ILE A 103 2.69 2.69 3.52
C ILE A 103 3.44 3.58 2.53
N ILE A 104 3.40 4.91 2.73
CA ILE A 104 4.14 5.87 1.90
C ILE A 104 5.64 5.60 1.99
N GLY A 105 6.17 5.28 3.17
CA GLY A 105 7.58 4.91 3.34
C GLY A 105 7.98 3.67 2.54
N ILE A 106 7.21 2.58 2.64
CA ILE A 106 7.44 1.33 1.88
C ILE A 106 7.32 1.61 0.38
N TRP A 107 6.25 2.30 -0.04
CA TRP A 107 6.01 2.67 -1.42
C TRP A 107 7.15 3.53 -1.99
N LEU A 108 7.66 4.50 -1.24
CA LEU A 108 8.73 5.38 -1.68
C LEU A 108 10.04 4.61 -1.90
N ILE A 109 10.36 3.63 -1.03
CA ILE A 109 11.52 2.75 -1.26
C ILE A 109 11.33 1.91 -2.53
N TRP A 110 10.12 1.39 -2.77
CA TRP A 110 9.81 0.67 -4.00
C TRP A 110 9.92 1.55 -5.26
N VAL A 111 9.38 2.78 -5.21
CA VAL A 111 9.49 3.73 -6.33
C VAL A 111 10.93 4.13 -6.59
N LEU A 112 11.75 4.34 -5.55
CA LEU A 112 13.17 4.66 -5.70
C LEU A 112 13.95 3.50 -6.33
N THR A 113 13.77 2.28 -5.80
CA THR A 113 14.42 1.09 -6.36
C THR A 113 14.03 0.88 -7.82
N THR A 114 12.74 0.93 -8.13
CA THR A 114 12.19 0.86 -9.49
C THR A 114 12.72 1.97 -10.40
N GLY A 115 12.77 3.21 -9.90
CA GLY A 115 13.26 4.38 -10.62
C GLY A 115 14.73 4.26 -11.00
N CYS A 116 15.57 3.69 -10.12
CA CYS A 116 16.96 3.36 -10.44
C CYS A 116 17.05 2.34 -11.60
N ILE A 117 16.13 1.36 -11.65
CA ILE A 117 16.09 0.39 -12.76
C ILE A 117 15.73 1.08 -14.08
N LEU A 118 14.70 1.93 -14.05
CA LEU A 118 14.23 2.67 -15.23
C LEU A 118 15.31 3.63 -15.75
N PHE A 119 16.11 4.23 -14.86
CA PHE A 119 17.26 5.06 -15.25
C PHE A 119 18.28 4.26 -16.06
N GLY A 120 18.56 3.00 -15.67
CA GLY A 120 19.43 2.10 -16.44
C GLY A 120 18.91 1.76 -17.85
N LYS A 121 17.62 1.96 -18.12
CA LYS A 121 16.96 1.76 -19.42
C LYS A 121 16.48 3.08 -20.05
N ALA A 122 17.05 4.22 -19.65
CA ALA A 122 16.62 5.55 -20.09
C ALA A 122 16.57 5.72 -21.62
N GLN A 123 17.52 5.10 -22.35
CA GLN A 123 17.54 5.12 -23.82
C GLN A 123 16.30 4.47 -24.43
N LEU A 124 15.83 3.36 -23.86
CA LEU A 124 14.63 2.67 -24.32
C LEU A 124 13.37 3.51 -24.01
N ILE A 125 13.31 4.12 -22.81
CA ILE A 125 12.19 4.98 -22.40
C ILE A 125 12.08 6.23 -23.27
N ALA A 126 13.21 6.80 -23.70
CA ALA A 126 13.23 7.97 -24.58
C ALA A 126 12.50 7.73 -25.92
N THR A 127 12.43 6.48 -26.39
CA THR A 127 11.69 6.13 -27.61
C THR A 127 10.17 6.22 -27.46
N LYS A 128 9.64 6.11 -26.23
CA LYS A 128 8.20 6.17 -25.95
C LYS A 128 7.92 6.75 -24.55
N PRO A 129 7.87 8.08 -24.40
CA PRO A 129 7.69 8.74 -23.10
C PRO A 129 6.34 8.45 -22.45
N THR A 130 5.32 8.04 -23.23
CA THR A 130 3.99 7.71 -22.70
C THR A 130 4.01 6.52 -21.72
N ILE A 131 5.01 5.64 -21.79
CA ILE A 131 5.17 4.52 -20.85
C ILE A 131 5.52 5.01 -19.45
N LEU A 132 6.26 6.12 -19.36
CA LEU A 132 6.59 6.71 -18.06
C LEU A 132 5.34 7.22 -17.35
N ILE A 133 4.36 7.71 -18.12
CA ILE A 133 3.04 8.13 -17.60
C ILE A 133 2.25 6.91 -17.12
N ASP A 134 2.16 5.84 -17.91
CA ASP A 134 1.41 4.63 -17.50
C ASP A 134 2.07 3.93 -16.30
N LEU A 135 3.40 3.88 -16.24
CA LEU A 135 4.14 3.39 -15.06
C LEU A 135 3.91 4.28 -13.84
N GLY A 136 3.89 5.61 -14.01
CA GLY A 136 3.56 6.54 -12.93
C GLY A 136 2.15 6.32 -12.38
N LEU A 137 1.17 6.12 -13.26
CA LEU A 137 -0.20 5.81 -12.87
C LEU A 137 -0.31 4.43 -12.20
N ALA A 138 0.41 3.42 -12.70
CA ALA A 138 0.48 2.09 -12.08
C ALA A 138 1.11 2.16 -10.68
N ALA A 139 2.16 2.97 -10.49
CA ALA A 139 2.79 3.19 -9.19
C ALA A 139 1.81 3.82 -8.18
N ILE A 140 1.02 4.80 -8.60
CA ILE A 140 -0.04 5.41 -7.77
C ILE A 140 -1.15 4.38 -7.48
N PHE A 141 -1.48 3.54 -8.45
CA PHE A 141 -2.46 2.47 -8.27
C PHE A 141 -2.03 1.50 -7.17
N ILE A 142 -0.77 1.03 -7.23
CA ILE A 142 -0.20 0.12 -6.24
C ILE A 142 -0.24 0.74 -4.83
N LEU A 143 0.05 2.04 -4.70
CA LEU A 143 -0.08 2.76 -3.43
C LEU A 143 -1.50 2.64 -2.87
N PHE A 144 -2.51 2.93 -3.69
CA PHE A 144 -3.91 2.86 -3.25
C PHE A 144 -4.37 1.42 -2.95
N VAL A 145 -3.84 0.41 -3.63
CA VAL A 145 -4.08 -0.99 -3.29
C VAL A 145 -3.55 -1.29 -1.88
N GLN A 146 -2.32 -0.87 -1.56
CA GLN A 146 -1.76 -1.02 -0.21
C GLN A 146 -2.59 -0.29 0.84
N VAL A 147 -3.05 0.94 0.55
CA VAL A 147 -3.97 1.69 1.42
C VAL A 147 -5.29 0.95 1.62
N THR A 148 -5.83 0.31 0.59
CA THR A 148 -7.08 -0.48 0.66
C THR A 148 -6.91 -1.66 1.61
N PHE A 149 -5.83 -2.44 1.48
CA PHE A 149 -5.56 -3.56 2.38
C PHE A 149 -5.28 -3.13 3.81
N SER A 150 -4.56 -2.02 4.02
CA SER A 150 -4.39 -1.44 5.35
C SER A 150 -5.71 -0.98 5.95
N ALA A 151 -6.60 -0.34 5.16
CA ALA A 151 -7.91 0.07 5.63
C ALA A 151 -8.78 -1.14 5.99
N GLY A 152 -8.75 -2.20 5.17
CA GLY A 152 -9.42 -3.47 5.47
C GLY A 152 -8.86 -4.15 6.73
N THR A 153 -7.54 -4.11 6.93
CA THR A 153 -6.91 -4.65 8.15
C THR A 153 -7.37 -3.90 9.40
N LEU A 154 -7.46 -2.57 9.33
CA LEU A 154 -8.03 -1.76 10.42
C LEU A 154 -9.51 -2.11 10.67
N LEU A 155 -10.32 -2.24 9.61
CA LEU A 155 -11.71 -2.66 9.71
C LEU A 155 -11.84 -4.00 10.46
N PHE A 156 -11.10 -5.03 10.04
CA PHE A 156 -11.12 -6.34 10.70
C PHE A 156 -10.56 -6.28 12.12
N TYR A 157 -9.54 -5.47 12.36
CA TYR A 157 -9.00 -5.27 13.70
C TYR A 157 -10.05 -4.69 14.64
N PHE A 158 -10.77 -3.66 14.21
CA PHE A 158 -11.85 -3.10 15.02
C PHE A 158 -12.99 -4.12 15.18
N LEU A 159 -13.42 -4.81 14.13
CA LEU A 159 -14.47 -5.82 14.24
C LEU A 159 -14.14 -6.94 15.24
N ILE A 160 -12.94 -7.54 15.14
CA ILE A 160 -12.57 -8.78 15.85
C ILE A 160 -11.80 -8.51 17.16
N HIS A 161 -11.21 -7.32 17.31
CA HIS A 161 -10.35 -6.92 18.42
C HIS A 161 -9.06 -7.75 18.58
N ARG A 162 -8.67 -8.49 17.56
CA ARG A 162 -7.44 -9.29 17.55
C ARG A 162 -6.61 -8.93 16.33
N LYS A 163 -5.49 -8.24 16.55
CA LYS A 163 -4.57 -7.81 15.47
C LYS A 163 -4.12 -8.98 14.61
N LEU A 164 -3.72 -10.09 15.25
CA LEU A 164 -3.26 -11.29 14.56
C LEU A 164 -4.33 -11.83 13.60
N ILE A 165 -5.59 -11.93 14.05
CA ILE A 165 -6.68 -12.44 13.21
C ILE A 165 -6.97 -11.47 12.06
N ALA A 166 -6.97 -10.17 12.30
CA ALA A 166 -7.16 -9.17 11.25
C ALA A 166 -6.08 -9.25 10.15
N VAL A 167 -4.82 -9.43 10.56
CA VAL A 167 -3.69 -9.66 9.63
C VAL A 167 -3.88 -10.95 8.84
N LEU A 168 -4.25 -12.06 9.50
CA LEU A 168 -4.49 -13.34 8.82
C LEU A 168 -5.61 -13.24 7.79
N ILE A 169 -6.72 -12.57 8.13
CA ILE A 169 -7.84 -12.35 7.20
C ILE A 169 -7.40 -11.47 6.02
N ALA A 170 -6.64 -10.40 6.26
CA ALA A 170 -6.15 -9.53 5.20
C ALA A 170 -5.19 -10.28 4.25
N LEU A 171 -4.26 -11.08 4.79
CA LEU A 171 -3.35 -11.91 4.01
C LEU A 171 -4.11 -12.99 3.23
N PHE A 172 -5.06 -13.66 3.85
CA PHE A 172 -5.89 -14.65 3.17
C PHE A 172 -6.73 -14.03 2.04
N SER A 173 -7.28 -12.84 2.28
CA SER A 173 -8.01 -12.09 1.25
C SER A 173 -7.11 -11.70 0.08
N ASN A 174 -5.86 -11.31 0.35
CA ASN A 174 -4.84 -11.03 -0.67
C ASN A 174 -4.59 -12.27 -1.55
N VAL A 175 -4.43 -13.45 -0.96
CA VAL A 175 -4.29 -14.73 -1.69
C VAL A 175 -5.50 -15.00 -2.58
N LEU A 176 -6.71 -14.94 -2.03
CA LEU A 176 -7.94 -15.22 -2.79
C LEU A 176 -8.13 -14.25 -3.97
N LEU A 177 -7.93 -12.95 -3.73
CA LEU A 177 -8.08 -11.92 -4.75
C LEU A 177 -7.02 -12.06 -5.84
N PHE A 178 -5.79 -12.43 -5.47
CA PHE A 178 -4.72 -12.68 -6.43
C PHE A 178 -5.01 -13.91 -7.28
N GLU A 179 -5.39 -15.03 -6.67
CA GLU A 179 -5.77 -16.23 -7.43
C GLU A 179 -6.91 -15.94 -8.41
N GLN A 180 -7.91 -15.17 -7.97
CA GLN A 180 -8.99 -14.75 -8.85
C GLN A 180 -8.47 -13.85 -9.98
N ALA A 181 -7.54 -12.94 -9.70
CA ALA A 181 -6.94 -12.07 -10.72
C ALA A 181 -6.18 -12.88 -11.78
N VAL A 182 -5.43 -13.90 -11.38
CA VAL A 182 -4.71 -14.79 -12.31
C VAL A 182 -5.69 -15.57 -13.19
N ARG A 183 -6.82 -16.04 -12.63
CA ARG A 183 -7.80 -16.87 -13.35
C ARG A 183 -8.73 -16.06 -14.25
N THR A 184 -9.30 -14.96 -13.77
CA THR A 184 -10.37 -14.22 -14.48
C THR A 184 -9.93 -12.88 -15.04
N LYS A 185 -8.75 -12.38 -14.64
CA LYS A 185 -8.21 -11.05 -15.01
C LYS A 185 -9.11 -9.86 -14.66
N ASN A 186 -10.20 -10.09 -13.92
CA ASN A 186 -11.25 -9.10 -13.62
C ASN A 186 -11.27 -8.74 -12.13
N VAL A 187 -10.09 -8.48 -11.55
CA VAL A 187 -9.98 -8.04 -10.16
C VAL A 187 -9.41 -6.64 -10.14
N LEU A 188 -10.22 -5.66 -9.71
CA LEU A 188 -9.86 -4.24 -9.66
C LEU A 188 -8.50 -4.02 -8.98
N LEU A 189 -8.24 -4.72 -7.87
CA LEU A 189 -7.02 -4.57 -7.07
C LEU A 189 -5.73 -5.01 -7.77
N TYR A 190 -5.82 -5.79 -8.86
CA TYR A 190 -4.66 -6.23 -9.66
C TYR A 190 -4.69 -5.74 -11.10
N ALA A 191 -5.63 -4.85 -11.45
CA ALA A 191 -5.76 -4.32 -12.80
C ALA A 191 -4.53 -3.50 -13.25
N PHE A 192 -3.70 -3.02 -12.31
CA PHE A 192 -2.46 -2.30 -12.58
C PHE A 192 -1.42 -3.11 -13.39
N ALA A 193 -1.47 -4.45 -13.31
CA ALA A 193 -0.48 -5.29 -13.98
C ALA A 193 -0.70 -5.42 -15.49
N GLN A 194 -1.84 -4.96 -16.00
CA GLN A 194 -2.14 -4.93 -17.42
C GLN A 194 -1.94 -3.52 -17.97
N PRO A 195 -1.22 -3.34 -19.08
CA PRO A 195 -1.19 -2.05 -19.78
C PRO A 195 -2.59 -1.74 -20.30
N THR A 196 -3.08 -0.55 -20.00
CA THR A 196 -4.43 -0.09 -20.40
C THR A 196 -4.38 1.40 -20.72
N ASP A 197 -5.39 1.90 -21.44
CA ASP A 197 -5.52 3.32 -21.71
C ASP A 197 -5.58 4.16 -20.42
N VAL A 198 -5.04 5.38 -20.50
CA VAL A 198 -4.98 6.34 -19.38
C VAL A 198 -6.37 6.62 -18.79
N THR A 199 -7.38 6.76 -19.64
CA THR A 199 -8.77 7.01 -19.22
C THR A 199 -9.32 5.87 -18.37
N THR A 200 -9.12 4.63 -18.81
CA THR A 200 -9.51 3.43 -18.05
C THR A 200 -8.77 3.35 -16.72
N ARG A 201 -7.47 3.65 -16.70
CA ARG A 201 -6.67 3.67 -15.47
C ARG A 201 -7.16 4.70 -14.47
N LEU A 202 -7.49 5.91 -14.93
CA LEU A 202 -8.05 6.97 -14.09
C LEU A 202 -9.40 6.57 -13.50
N LEU A 203 -10.28 5.92 -14.28
CA LEU A 203 -11.55 5.41 -13.77
C LEU A 203 -11.33 4.35 -12.68
N GLN A 204 -10.40 3.41 -12.90
CA GLN A 204 -10.07 2.40 -11.90
C GLN A 204 -9.50 3.04 -10.61
N LEU A 205 -8.67 4.08 -10.72
CA LEU A 205 -8.18 4.86 -9.58
C LEU A 205 -9.31 5.54 -8.81
N ILE A 206 -10.27 6.16 -9.50
CA ILE A 206 -11.45 6.77 -8.88
C ILE A 206 -12.26 5.72 -8.11
N ASN A 207 -12.50 4.55 -8.72
CA ASN A 207 -13.20 3.44 -8.07
C ASN A 207 -12.45 2.96 -6.81
N LEU A 208 -11.12 2.90 -6.86
CA LEU A 208 -10.27 2.51 -5.74
C LEU A 208 -10.30 3.54 -4.61
N ILE A 209 -10.27 4.84 -4.93
CA ILE A 209 -10.46 5.93 -3.97
C ILE A 209 -11.84 5.82 -3.31
N GLY A 210 -12.89 5.60 -4.10
CA GLY A 210 -14.24 5.38 -3.60
C GLY A 210 -14.33 4.21 -2.62
N LEU A 211 -13.69 3.08 -2.94
CA LEU A 211 -13.61 1.92 -2.06
C LEU A 211 -12.87 2.22 -0.75
N ILE A 212 -11.74 2.91 -0.81
CA ILE A 212 -10.98 3.32 0.38
C ILE A 212 -11.84 4.20 1.30
N LEU A 213 -12.52 5.20 0.72
CA LEU A 213 -13.40 6.08 1.47
C LEU A 213 -14.56 5.32 2.12
N LEU A 214 -15.17 4.38 1.39
CA LEU A 214 -16.24 3.53 1.90
C LEU A 214 -15.76 2.70 3.09
N ILE A 215 -14.64 1.97 2.96
CA ILE A 215 -14.07 1.16 4.04
C ILE A 215 -13.76 2.03 5.26
N ARG A 216 -13.16 3.21 5.06
CA ARG A 216 -12.83 4.14 6.15
C ARG A 216 -14.06 4.72 6.82
N LEU A 217 -15.12 5.02 6.08
CA LEU A 217 -16.38 5.53 6.62
C LEU A 217 -17.06 4.46 7.48
N VAL A 218 -17.14 3.21 6.99
CA VAL A 218 -17.65 2.08 7.78
C VAL A 218 -16.80 1.86 9.03
N THR A 219 -15.47 1.88 8.89
CA THR A 219 -14.55 1.72 10.03
C THR A 219 -14.73 2.83 11.05
N TYR A 220 -14.87 4.08 10.60
CA TYR A 220 -15.13 5.23 11.46
C TYR A 220 -16.45 5.06 12.22
N HIS A 221 -17.54 4.71 11.53
CA HIS A 221 -18.83 4.46 12.17
C HIS A 221 -18.78 3.29 13.17
N LEU A 222 -18.04 2.21 12.89
CA LEU A 222 -17.84 1.12 13.84
C LEU A 222 -17.10 1.57 15.10
N VAL A 223 -16.12 2.45 14.97
CA VAL A 223 -15.40 3.04 16.11
C VAL A 223 -16.33 3.95 16.93
N GLN A 224 -17.20 4.72 16.26
CA GLN A 224 -18.18 5.61 16.90
C GLN A 224 -19.35 4.85 17.55
N TRP A 225 -19.89 3.79 16.94
CA TRP A 225 -21.02 3.03 17.49
C TRP A 225 -20.68 2.33 18.81
N ARG A 226 -19.41 2.06 19.05
CA ARG A 226 -18.91 1.55 20.34
C ARG A 226 -18.77 2.63 21.42
N GLU A 227 -19.24 3.84 21.14
CA GLU A 227 -19.41 4.92 22.13
C GLU A 227 -20.64 4.72 23.03
N PHE A 228 -21.52 3.76 22.71
CA PHE A 228 -22.72 3.38 23.47
C PHE A 228 -22.70 1.89 23.85
#